data_AF-A0A7G4A569-F1
#
_entry.id   AF-A0A7G4A569-F1
#
_cell.length_a   1.000
_cell.length_b   1.000
_cell.length_c   1.000
_cell.angle_alpha   90.00
_cell.angle_beta   90.00
_cell.angle_gamma   90.00
#
_symmetry.space_group_name_H-M   'P 1'
#
loop_
_entity.id
_entity.type
_entity.pdbx_description
1 polymer ?
#
loop_
_entity_poly.entity_id
_entity_poly.type
_entity_poly.pdbx_seq_one_letter_code
_entity_poly.pdbx_strand_id
1 'polypeptide(L)'
;MGLAGILNKDICYEKIKSIMIPHQELLNWVLDLAQKNNIQVQLDSEIGYGQDGSKVQGSGSGVPSVNIGVPIRYAHQQAGMFDKRDYDQAVKLVSLIVTHLNQQVVEQIKAG
;
A
#
# COMPACT_ATOMS: atom_id res chain seq x y z
N MET A 1 1.95 23.20 9.28
CA MET A 1 2.18 22.37 8.08
C MET A 1 3.00 21.17 8.50
N GLY A 2 2.35 20.11 8.97
CA GLY A 2 3.01 18.90 9.48
C GLY A 2 2.97 17.83 8.42
N LEU A 3 4.14 17.33 8.01
CA LEU A 3 4.28 16.11 7.23
C LEU A 3 3.77 14.93 8.09
N ALA A 4 2.69 14.29 7.64
CA ALA A 4 2.27 12.96 8.08
C ALA A 4 2.53 12.03 6.88
N GLY A 5 3.44 11.08 7.05
CA GLY A 5 3.93 10.19 6.00
C GLY A 5 3.46 8.76 6.22
N ILE A 6 2.31 8.40 5.67
CA ILE A 6 1.80 7.04 5.81
C ILE A 6 1.82 6.34 4.46
N LEU A 7 2.73 5.38 4.40
CA LEU A 7 2.78 4.22 3.51
C LEU A 7 3.46 4.40 2.13
N ASN A 8 4.19 3.34 1.74
CA ASN A 8 4.93 3.11 0.49
C ASN A 8 3.96 2.97 -0.72
N LYS A 9 4.22 3.55 -1.92
CA LYS A 9 3.42 3.23 -3.15
C LYS A 9 3.84 1.80 -3.52
N ASP A 10 2.91 1.06 -4.07
CA ASP A 10 3.16 0.61 -5.43
C ASP A 10 2.23 1.41 -6.35
N ILE A 11 2.78 2.06 -7.37
CA ILE A 11 2.23 2.49 -8.68
C ILE A 11 3.23 3.47 -9.27
N CYS A 12 3.84 3.01 -10.36
CA CYS A 12 4.59 3.82 -11.29
C CYS A 12 3.81 3.91 -12.59
N TYR A 13 3.34 5.10 -12.94
CA TYR A 13 3.09 5.47 -14.34
C TYR A 13 4.42 5.94 -14.96
N GLU A 14 5.41 5.04 -15.00
CA GLU A 14 6.53 5.14 -15.92
C GLU A 14 7.17 3.75 -16.09
N LYS A 15 6.89 3.17 -17.25
CA LYS A 15 7.61 2.10 -17.95
C LYS A 15 8.75 1.41 -17.16
N ILE A 16 8.41 0.25 -16.58
CA ILE A 16 9.27 -0.94 -16.43
C ILE A 16 10.56 -0.71 -15.60
N LYS A 17 10.46 -0.71 -14.27
CA LYS A 17 11.54 -1.18 -13.37
C LYS A 17 11.13 -1.35 -11.88
N SER A 18 9.85 -1.62 -11.60
CA SER A 18 9.39 -2.11 -10.29
C SER A 18 9.15 -3.63 -10.36
N ILE A 19 9.45 -4.35 -9.27
CA ILE A 19 9.23 -5.81 -9.17
C ILE A 19 7.73 -6.11 -8.91
N MET A 20 6.97 -5.11 -8.43
CA MET A 20 5.54 -5.21 -8.19
C MET A 20 4.75 -4.16 -8.98
N ILE A 21 3.63 -4.58 -9.56
CA ILE A 21 2.63 -3.71 -10.16
C ILE A 21 1.31 -4.01 -9.44
N PRO A 22 0.77 -3.08 -8.64
CA PRO A 22 -0.39 -3.37 -7.84
C PRO A 22 -1.65 -3.39 -8.70
N HIS A 23 -2.66 -4.07 -8.18
CA HIS A 23 -3.96 -4.10 -8.79
C HIS A 23 -4.63 -2.72 -8.71
N GLN A 24 -4.98 -2.13 -9.86
CA GLN A 24 -5.43 -0.74 -9.95
C GLN A 24 -6.72 -0.49 -9.14
N GLU A 25 -7.73 -1.35 -9.31
CA GLU A 25 -8.99 -1.20 -8.59
C GLU A 25 -8.84 -1.36 -7.07
N LEU A 26 -7.96 -2.27 -6.62
CA LEU A 26 -7.66 -2.43 -5.20
C LEU A 26 -6.98 -1.17 -4.64
N LEU A 27 -6.00 -0.59 -5.36
CA LEU A 27 -5.36 0.63 -4.91
C LEU A 27 -6.35 1.80 -4.85
N ASN A 28 -7.12 2.01 -5.92
CA ASN A 28 -8.11 3.10 -5.98
C ASN A 28 -9.11 2.98 -4.82
N TRP A 29 -9.59 1.76 -4.54
CA TRP A 29 -10.47 1.52 -3.41
C TRP A 29 -9.81 1.83 -2.05
N VAL A 30 -8.54 1.46 -1.84
CA VAL A 30 -7.79 1.79 -0.62
C VAL A 30 -7.60 3.31 -0.48
N LEU A 31 -7.27 4.02 -1.57
CA LEU A 31 -7.10 5.47 -1.58
C LEU A 31 -8.41 6.20 -1.27
N ASP A 32 -9.52 5.76 -1.85
CA ASP A 32 -10.84 6.29 -1.55
C ASP A 32 -11.21 6.08 -0.08
N LEU A 33 -10.93 4.89 0.46
CA LEU A 33 -11.17 4.56 1.86
C LEU A 33 -10.34 5.45 2.79
N ALA A 34 -9.06 5.68 2.46
CA ALA A 34 -8.19 6.57 3.19
C ALA A 34 -8.69 8.02 3.15
N GLN A 35 -9.05 8.52 1.97
CA GLN A 35 -9.58 9.86 1.77
C GLN A 35 -10.86 10.09 2.59
N LYS A 36 -11.82 9.15 2.52
CA LYS A 36 -13.08 9.22 3.30
C LYS A 36 -12.84 9.28 4.81
N ASN A 37 -11.73 8.70 5.28
CA ASN A 37 -11.38 8.64 6.70
C ASN A 37 -10.32 9.66 7.13
N ASN A 38 -10.01 10.64 6.25
CA ASN A 38 -9.01 11.68 6.46
C ASN A 38 -7.63 11.13 6.83
N ILE A 39 -7.25 9.99 6.24
CA ILE A 39 -5.92 9.40 6.39
C ILE A 39 -5.09 9.87 5.21
N GLN A 40 -4.01 10.60 5.50
CA GLN A 40 -3.05 10.99 4.47
C GLN A 40 -2.28 9.76 4.04
N VAL A 41 -2.25 9.49 2.74
CA VAL A 41 -1.47 8.40 2.17
C VAL A 41 -0.40 9.02 1.29
N GLN A 42 0.86 8.69 1.58
CA GLN A 42 1.93 8.95 0.64
C GLN A 42 1.89 7.84 -0.38
N LEU A 43 2.24 8.24 -1.59
CA LEU A 43 2.41 7.30 -2.63
C LEU A 43 3.95 7.37 -2.98
N ASP A 44 4.72 6.27 -2.90
CA ASP A 44 6.18 6.15 -3.25
C ASP A 44 6.62 4.92 -4.11
N SER A 45 7.38 5.07 -5.21
CA SER A 45 7.82 3.90 -6.00
C SER A 45 9.32 3.61 -5.86
N GLU A 46 9.65 2.38 -5.48
CA GLU A 46 11.03 1.91 -5.39
C GLU A 46 11.44 1.09 -6.61
N ILE A 47 12.61 1.42 -7.18
CA ILE A 47 13.21 0.68 -8.29
C ILE A 47 14.17 -0.37 -7.73
N GLY A 48 13.97 -1.63 -8.10
CA GLY A 48 14.89 -2.72 -7.76
C GLY A 48 14.80 -3.23 -6.31
N TYR A 49 13.80 -2.81 -5.54
CA TYR A 49 13.49 -3.39 -4.24
C TYR A 49 12.43 -4.49 -4.39
N GLY A 50 12.62 -5.61 -3.70
CA GLY A 50 11.70 -6.75 -3.73
C GLY A 50 10.86 -6.80 -2.46
N GLN A 51 9.54 -6.77 -2.63
CA GLN A 51 8.57 -6.95 -1.54
C GLN A 51 7.84 -8.29 -1.69
N ASP A 52 7.27 -8.80 -0.60
CA ASP A 52 6.49 -10.05 -0.61
C ASP A 52 5.30 -9.98 -1.59
N GLY A 53 4.65 -8.82 -1.69
CA GLY A 53 3.55 -8.59 -2.64
C GLY A 53 3.94 -8.88 -4.09
N SER A 54 5.21 -8.68 -4.46
CA SER A 54 5.70 -8.97 -5.82
C SER A 54 5.64 -10.46 -6.19
N LYS A 55 5.72 -11.35 -5.19
CA LYS A 55 5.55 -12.79 -5.36
C LYS A 55 4.10 -13.20 -5.21
N VAL A 56 3.38 -12.59 -4.28
CA VAL A 56 1.95 -12.87 -4.04
C VAL A 56 1.11 -12.54 -5.27
N GLN A 57 1.36 -11.39 -5.93
CA GLN A 57 0.60 -10.95 -7.11
C GLN A 57 0.59 -11.99 -8.24
N GLY A 58 1.68 -12.76 -8.40
CA GLY A 58 1.85 -13.76 -9.45
C GLY A 58 1.57 -15.20 -9.00
N SER A 59 1.08 -15.39 -7.78
CA SER A 59 0.76 -16.72 -7.27
C SER A 59 -0.56 -17.25 -7.84
N GLY A 60 -0.59 -18.55 -8.15
CA GLY A 60 -1.79 -19.20 -8.71
C GLY A 60 -2.27 -18.57 -10.01
N SER A 61 -3.54 -18.17 -10.05
CA SER A 61 -4.16 -17.45 -11.18
C SER A 61 -3.94 -15.93 -11.15
N GLY A 62 -3.08 -15.44 -10.24
CA GLY A 62 -2.91 -14.03 -9.94
C GLY A 62 -3.76 -13.61 -8.74
N VAL A 63 -3.19 -12.76 -7.88
CA VAL A 63 -3.83 -12.26 -6.66
C VAL A 63 -3.79 -10.73 -6.65
N PRO A 64 -4.95 -10.04 -6.59
CA PRO A 64 -4.98 -8.59 -6.38
C PRO A 64 -4.18 -8.22 -5.13
N SER A 65 -3.09 -7.48 -5.31
CA SER A 65 -2.12 -7.19 -4.26
C SER A 65 -1.73 -5.71 -4.27
N VAL A 66 -1.48 -5.17 -3.09
CA VAL A 66 -0.95 -3.81 -2.87
C VAL A 66 -0.03 -3.84 -1.65
N ASN A 67 1.15 -3.22 -1.71
CA ASN A 67 2.00 -3.09 -0.53
C ASN A 67 1.61 -1.87 0.29
N ILE A 68 1.76 -2.03 1.60
CA ILE A 68 1.46 -1.05 2.61
C ILE A 68 2.62 -1.13 3.62
N GLY A 69 3.57 -0.19 3.62
CA GLY A 69 4.66 -0.15 4.63
C GLY A 69 4.98 1.24 5.19
N VAL A 70 5.17 1.38 6.51
CA VAL A 70 5.42 2.69 7.17
C VAL A 70 6.79 3.25 6.76
N PRO A 71 6.94 4.55 6.44
CA PRO A 71 8.22 5.12 6.09
C PRO A 71 9.22 5.02 7.24
N ILE A 72 10.37 4.42 6.95
CA ILE A 72 11.45 4.22 7.92
C ILE A 72 12.74 4.80 7.34
N ARG A 73 13.44 5.61 8.13
CA ARG A 73 14.82 6.01 7.84
C ARG A 73 15.79 5.00 8.44
N TYR A 74 16.87 4.71 7.70
CA TYR A 74 17.92 3.76 8.10
C TYR A 74 17.40 2.32 8.25
N ALA A 75 16.49 1.90 7.36
CA ALA A 75 16.09 0.50 7.27
C ALA A 75 17.33 -0.40 7.00
N HIS A 76 17.30 -1.63 7.54
CA HIS A 76 18.42 -2.59 7.48
C HIS A 76 19.73 -2.17 8.17
N GLN A 77 19.70 -1.14 9.03
CA GLN A 77 20.82 -0.77 9.91
C GLN A 77 20.60 -1.30 11.34
N GLN A 78 21.58 -1.13 12.23
CA GLN A 78 21.45 -1.50 13.65
C GLN A 78 20.25 -0.82 14.34
N ALA A 79 19.87 0.37 13.91
CA ALA A 79 18.69 1.08 14.37
C ALA A 79 18.04 1.86 13.20
N GLY A 80 16.71 1.90 13.21
CA GLY A 80 15.89 2.69 12.29
C GLY A 80 15.05 3.72 13.04
N MET A 81 14.53 4.71 12.31
CA MET A 81 13.64 5.74 12.84
C MET A 81 12.37 5.85 11.99
N PHE A 82 11.22 5.94 12.64
CA PHE A 82 9.93 6.18 12.00
C PHE A 82 9.11 7.16 12.84
N ASP A 83 8.07 7.73 12.25
CA ASP A 83 7.13 8.58 12.98
C ASP A 83 6.00 7.75 13.58
N LYS A 84 5.75 7.90 14.88
CA LYS A 84 4.67 7.18 15.55
C LYS A 84 3.29 7.50 14.94
N ARG A 85 3.07 8.75 14.52
CA ARG A 85 1.80 9.18 13.90
C ARG A 85 1.56 8.39 12.62
N ASP A 86 2.63 8.08 11.91
CA ASP A 86 2.58 7.35 10.66
C ASP A 86 2.21 5.87 10.88
N TYR A 87 2.79 5.27 11.91
CA TYR A 87 2.38 3.96 12.40
C TYR A 87 0.90 3.93 12.81
N ASP A 88 0.45 4.91 13.61
CA ASP A 88 -0.90 4.92 14.16
C ASP A 88 -1.97 4.95 13.05
N GLN A 89 -1.76 5.73 11.97
CA GLN A 89 -2.75 5.70 10.88
C GLN A 89 -2.53 4.63 9.82
N ALA A 90 -1.34 4.02 9.72
CA ALA A 90 -1.21 2.75 9.02
C ALA A 90 -2.07 1.67 9.68
N VAL A 91 -2.03 1.56 11.02
CA VAL A 91 -2.89 0.65 11.78
C VAL A 91 -4.37 0.98 11.57
N LYS A 92 -4.73 2.27 11.61
CA LYS A 92 -6.11 2.71 11.33
C LYS A 92 -6.56 2.31 9.93
N LEU A 93 -5.73 2.53 8.90
CA LEU A 93 -6.05 2.22 7.51
C LEU A 93 -6.22 0.70 7.31
N VAL A 94 -5.29 -0.11 7.81
CA VAL A 94 -5.40 -1.58 7.73
C VAL A 94 -6.65 -2.08 8.45
N SER A 95 -6.98 -1.51 9.62
CA SER A 95 -8.20 -1.86 10.35
C SER A 95 -9.46 -1.53 9.54
N LEU A 96 -9.48 -0.38 8.86
CA LEU A 96 -10.58 -0.01 7.96
C LEU A 96 -10.67 -0.96 6.76
N ILE A 97 -9.54 -1.34 6.16
CA ILE A 97 -9.50 -2.29 5.05
C ILE A 97 -10.13 -3.62 5.47
N VAL A 98 -9.67 -4.22 6.57
CA VAL A 98 -10.17 -5.51 7.05
C VAL A 98 -11.66 -5.47 7.37
N THR A 99 -12.17 -4.34 7.87
CA THR A 99 -13.59 -4.20 8.25
C THR A 99 -14.52 -3.85 7.08
N HIS A 100 -14.00 -3.28 5.98
CA HIS A 100 -14.81 -2.82 4.84
C HIS A 100 -14.62 -3.66 3.57
N LEU A 101 -13.61 -4.53 3.52
CA LEU A 101 -13.35 -5.44 2.40
C LEU A 101 -14.33 -6.63 2.44
N ASN A 102 -15.58 -6.37 2.08
CA ASN A 102 -16.63 -7.39 1.99
C ASN A 102 -16.68 -8.05 0.61
N GLN A 103 -17.53 -9.08 0.47
CA GLN A 103 -17.66 -9.85 -0.76
C GLN A 103 -18.01 -9.00 -1.99
N GLN A 104 -18.87 -8.00 -1.85
CA GLN A 104 -19.26 -7.12 -2.96
C GLN A 104 -18.06 -6.28 -3.43
N VAL A 105 -17.27 -5.76 -2.49
CA VAL A 105 -16.04 -5.02 -2.80
C VAL A 105 -15.02 -5.92 -3.49
N VAL A 106 -14.85 -7.16 -3.02
CA VAL A 106 -13.93 -8.13 -3.64
C VAL A 106 -14.35 -8.45 -5.07
N GLU A 107 -15.64 -8.62 -5.33
CA GLU A 107 -16.18 -8.85 -6.68
C GLU A 107 -15.95 -7.64 -7.59
N GLN A 108 -16.16 -6.41 -7.08
CA GLN A 108 -15.86 -5.18 -7.80
C GLN A 108 -14.37 -5.10 -8.17
N ILE A 109 -13.48 -5.38 -7.21
CA ILE A 109 -12.02 -5.34 -7.44
C ILE A 109 -11.61 -6.38 -8.49
N LYS A 110 -12.19 -7.58 -8.48
CA LYS A 110 -11.86 -8.63 -9.46
C LYS A 110 -12.42 -8.40 -10.86
N ALA A 111 -13.42 -7.54 -11.00
CA ALA A 111 -14.11 -7.30 -12.26
C ALA A 111 -13.41 -6.27 -13.17
N GLY A 112 -12.57 -5.39 -12.60
CA GLY A 112 -11.75 -4.42 -13.34
C GLY A 112 -10.31 -4.86 -13.45
#